data_AF-A0A3S1JY19-F1
#
_entry.id   AF-A0A3S1JY19-F1
#
_cell.length_a   1.000
_cell.length_b   1.000
_cell.length_c   1.000
_cell.angle_alpha   90.00
_cell.angle_beta   90.00
_cell.angle_gamma   90.00
#
_symmetry.space_group_name_H-M   'P 1'
#
loop_
_entity.id
_entity.type
_entity.pdbx_description
1 polymer ?
#
loop_
_entity_poly.entity_id
_entity_poly.type
_entity_poly.pdbx_seq_one_letter_code
_entity_poly.pdbx_strand_id
1 'polypeptide(L)'
;MKHILERHHPEYSDGSIKAKQTFLEKDMSIDEVANAIESIMKQNRDILLKNGTTFSYQIRGTYNGVEYVVGFNKGRVGQFYPE
;
A
#
# COMPACT_ATOMS: atom_id res chain seq x y z
N MET A 1 5.11 -7.38 1.71
CA MET A 1 5.96 -6.73 0.70
C MET A 1 5.98 -7.47 -0.63
N LYS A 2 6.40 -8.75 -0.71
CA LYS A 2 6.44 -9.54 -1.97
C LYS A 2 5.22 -9.34 -2.89
N HIS A 3 4.02 -9.53 -2.34
CA HIS A 3 2.77 -9.36 -3.09
C HIS A 3 2.51 -7.94 -3.62
N ILE A 4 2.99 -6.91 -2.92
CA ILE A 4 2.86 -5.51 -3.34
C ILE A 4 3.80 -5.25 -4.52
N LEU A 5 5.04 -5.71 -4.40
CA LEU A 5 6.07 -5.49 -5.43
C LEU A 5 5.75 -6.24 -6.72
N GLU A 6 5.42 -7.54 -6.63
CA GLU A 6 5.05 -8.36 -7.80
C GLU A 6 3.81 -7.83 -8.53
N ARG A 7 2.92 -7.13 -7.82
CA ARG A 7 1.70 -6.59 -8.41
C ARG A 7 1.83 -5.18 -8.95
N HIS A 8 2.50 -4.29 -8.22
CA HIS A 8 2.42 -2.85 -8.50
C HIS A 8 3.76 -2.21 -8.81
N HIS A 9 4.90 -2.84 -8.49
CA HIS A 9 6.20 -2.24 -8.79
C HIS A 9 6.62 -2.58 -10.23
N PRO A 10 6.83 -1.59 -11.13
CA PRO A 10 7.11 -1.85 -12.54
C PRO A 10 8.34 -2.74 -12.79
N GLU A 11 9.36 -2.63 -11.93
CA GLU A 11 10.59 -3.44 -12.03
C GLU A 11 10.43 -4.90 -11.57
N TYR A 12 9.53 -5.14 -10.61
CA TYR A 12 9.37 -6.47 -9.99
C TYR A 12 8.10 -7.19 -10.44
N SER A 13 7.34 -6.59 -11.36
CA SER A 13 6.07 -7.13 -11.84
C SER A 13 6.27 -8.49 -12.53
N ASP A 14 5.37 -9.43 -12.23
CA ASP A 14 5.36 -10.76 -12.86
C ASP A 14 4.74 -10.78 -14.28
N GLY A 15 4.31 -9.61 -14.79
CA GLY A 15 3.70 -9.46 -16.11
C GLY A 15 2.23 -9.87 -16.17
N SER A 16 1.59 -10.23 -15.05
CA SER A 16 0.16 -10.52 -15.02
C SER A 16 -0.68 -9.25 -15.21
N ILE A 17 -1.53 -9.22 -16.24
CA ILE A 17 -2.39 -8.06 -16.56
C ILE A 17 -3.81 -8.35 -16.07
N LYS A 18 -4.33 -7.49 -15.19
CA LYS A 18 -5.73 -7.49 -14.75
C LYS A 18 -6.52 -6.34 -15.34
N ALA A 19 -7.85 -6.46 -15.34
CA ALA A 19 -8.77 -5.46 -15.89
C ALA A 19 -8.62 -4.05 -15.25
N LYS A 20 -8.13 -3.97 -14.00
CA LYS A 20 -7.67 -2.74 -13.37
C LYS A 20 -6.30 -3.02 -12.75
N GLN A 21 -5.29 -2.29 -13.19
CA GLN A 21 -3.91 -2.39 -12.73
C GLN A 21 -3.40 -0.98 -12.45
N THR A 22 -2.81 -0.80 -11.28
CA THR A 22 -2.14 0.44 -10.89
C THR A 22 -0.66 0.15 -10.65
N PHE A 23 0.20 1.13 -10.90
CA PHE A 23 1.64 0.99 -10.76
C PHE A 23 2.16 2.00 -9.77
N LEU A 24 3.08 1.56 -8.91
CA LEU A 24 3.91 2.47 -8.12
C LEU A 24 4.80 3.29 -9.04
N GLU A 25 5.31 4.42 -8.53
CA GLU A 25 6.35 5.17 -9.23
C GLU A 25 7.54 4.25 -9.49
N LYS A 26 8.08 4.30 -10.71
CA LYS A 26 9.04 3.31 -11.21
C LYS A 26 10.33 3.27 -10.41
N ASP A 27 10.72 4.41 -9.86
CA ASP A 27 11.92 4.67 -9.08
C ASP A 27 11.71 4.50 -7.57
N MET A 28 10.49 4.19 -7.12
CA MET A 28 10.20 4.01 -5.70
C MET A 28 10.92 2.77 -5.15
N SER A 29 11.97 3.00 -4.37
CA SER A 29 12.70 1.93 -3.70
C SER A 29 11.84 1.14 -2.70
N ILE A 30 12.28 -0.07 -2.33
CA ILE A 30 11.59 -0.88 -1.31
C ILE A 30 11.46 -0.13 0.02
N ASP A 31 12.47 0.66 0.37
CA ASP A 31 12.46 1.48 1.58
C ASP A 31 11.46 2.63 1.46
N GLU A 32 11.33 3.27 0.29
CA GLU A 32 10.30 4.29 0.05
C GLU A 32 8.89 3.70 0.11
N VAL A 33 8.67 2.47 -0.38
CA VAL A 33 7.39 1.77 -0.22
C VAL A 33 7.07 1.59 1.27
N ALA A 34 8.04 1.14 2.07
CA ALA A 34 7.84 0.96 3.51
C ALA A 34 7.57 2.31 4.22
N ASN A 35 8.33 3.35 3.87
CA ASN A 35 8.17 4.70 4.42
C ASN A 35 6.82 5.32 4.05
N ALA A 36 6.34 5.11 2.81
CA ALA A 36 5.03 5.58 2.37
C ALA A 36 3.91 4.92 3.16
N ILE A 37 3.96 3.60 3.33
CA ILE A 37 3.00 2.85 4.14
C ILE A 37 3.00 3.36 5.58
N GLU A 38 4.17 3.53 6.20
CA GLU A 38 4.28 4.02 7.58
C GLU A 38 3.73 5.44 7.72
N SER A 39 4.04 6.33 6.78
CA SER A 39 3.53 7.71 6.76
C SER A 39 2.00 7.73 6.69
N ILE A 40 1.39 6.92 5.82
CA ILE A 40 -0.06 6.82 5.70
C ILE A 40 -0.69 6.22 6.97
N MET A 41 -0.04 5.23 7.59
CA MET A 41 -0.49 4.69 8.87
C MET A 41 -0.50 5.76 9.96
N LYS A 42 0.52 6.63 10.02
CA LYS A 42 0.58 7.75 10.97
C LYS A 42 -0.56 8.75 10.75
N GLN A 43 -0.90 9.04 9.49
CA GLN A 43 -2.04 9.91 9.13
C GLN A 43 -3.39 9.33 9.59
N ASN A 44 -3.50 8.00 9.74
CA ASN A 44 -4.75 7.29 10.04
C ASN A 44 -4.78 6.67 11.44
N ARG A 45 -3.99 7.20 12.39
CA ARG A 45 -3.80 6.61 13.73
C ARG A 45 -5.12 6.29 14.44
N ASP A 46 -6.09 7.19 14.39
CA ASP A 46 -7.39 7.00 15.07
C ASP A 46 -8.20 5.85 14.48
N ILE A 47 -8.16 5.68 13.15
CA ILE A 47 -8.82 4.57 12.46
C ILE A 47 -8.14 3.25 12.82
N LEU A 48 -6.80 3.23 12.88
CA LEU A 48 -6.04 2.05 13.28
C LEU A 48 -6.35 1.63 14.71
N LEU A 49 -6.41 2.58 15.64
CA LEU A 49 -6.75 2.31 17.04
C LEU A 49 -8.19 1.81 17.20
N LYS A 50 -9.12 2.38 16.43
CA LYS A 50 -10.53 1.97 16.45
C LYS A 50 -10.75 0.57 15.87
N ASN A 51 -10.13 0.27 14.73
CA ASN A 51 -10.37 -0.98 14.00
C ASN A 51 -9.52 -2.13 14.54
N GLY A 52 -8.35 -1.83 15.12
CA GLY A 52 -7.42 -2.84 15.61
C GLY A 52 -6.93 -3.75 14.48
N THR A 53 -6.71 -5.03 14.81
CA THR A 53 -6.01 -5.99 13.95
C THR A 53 -6.81 -7.27 13.67
N THR A 54 -8.12 -7.29 13.95
CA THR A 54 -8.92 -8.54 13.91
C THR A 54 -9.58 -8.80 12.55
N PHE A 55 -9.83 -7.76 11.77
CA PHE A 55 -10.48 -7.86 10.46
C PHE A 55 -9.70 -7.13 9.37
N SER A 56 -10.15 -7.28 8.12
CA SER A 56 -9.56 -6.63 6.96
C SER A 56 -10.22 -5.29 6.69
N TYR A 57 -9.43 -4.26 6.45
CA TYR A 57 -9.91 -2.92 6.09
C TYR A 57 -8.84 -2.18 5.30
N GLN A 58 -9.22 -1.04 4.72
CA GLN A 58 -8.31 -0.16 3.99
C GLN A 58 -8.32 1.22 4.63
N ILE A 59 -7.18 1.91 4.51
CA ILE A 59 -7.03 3.33 4.80
C ILE A 59 -6.48 4.04 3.56
N ARG A 60 -6.65 5.35 3.51
CA ARG A 60 -6.10 6.21 2.46
C ARG A 60 -5.18 7.25 3.05
N GLY A 61 -4.20 7.69 2.28
CA GLY A 61 -3.36 8.81 2.67
C GLY A 61 -2.46 9.23 1.53
N THR A 62 -1.79 10.36 1.73
CA THR A 62 -0.95 10.97 0.70
C THR A 62 0.51 10.80 1.07
N TYR A 63 1.34 10.45 0.09
CA TYR A 63 2.80 10.44 0.19
C TYR A 63 3.39 11.08 -1.06
N ASN A 64 4.28 12.05 -0.91
CA ASN A 64 4.87 12.83 -2.01
C ASN A 64 3.85 13.42 -3.01
N GLY A 65 2.63 13.76 -2.54
CA GLY A 65 1.58 14.35 -3.37
C GLY A 65 0.70 13.34 -4.13
N VAL A 66 0.99 12.03 -4.02
CA VAL A 66 0.18 10.95 -4.59
C VAL A 66 -0.70 10.32 -3.50
N GLU A 67 -1.97 10.07 -3.80
CA GLU A 67 -2.89 9.37 -2.90
C GLU A 67 -2.74 7.85 -3.09
N TYR A 68 -2.64 7.14 -1.96
CA TYR A 68 -2.49 5.70 -1.93
C TYR A 68 -3.52 5.05 -1.02
N VAL A 69 -3.83 3.80 -1.35
CA VAL A 69 -4.60 2.89 -0.51
C VAL A 69 -3.65 1.90 0.17
N VAL A 70 -3.79 1.75 1.49
CA VAL A 70 -3.12 0.70 2.26
C VAL A 70 -4.18 -0.27 2.78
N GLY A 71 -4.06 -1.55 2.42
CA GLY A 71 -4.97 -2.61 2.84
C GLY A 71 -4.38 -3.55 3.88
N PHE A 72 -5.16 -3.81 4.92
CA PHE A 72 -4.83 -4.71 6.01
C PHE A 72 -5.62 -6.00 5.92
N ASN A 73 -4.99 -7.11 6.31
CA ASN A 73 -5.64 -8.38 6.61
C ASN A 73 -5.13 -8.87 7.96
N LYS A 74 -6.01 -8.87 8.96
CA LYS A 74 -5.69 -9.25 10.34
C LYS A 74 -4.43 -8.54 10.87
N GLY A 75 -4.38 -7.22 10.68
CA GLY A 75 -3.26 -6.36 11.10
C GLY A 75 -2.01 -6.39 10.22
N ARG A 76 -1.95 -7.23 9.17
CA ARG A 76 -0.81 -7.29 8.24
C ARG A 76 -1.12 -6.46 7.00
N VAL A 77 -0.17 -5.60 6.59
CA VAL A 77 -0.27 -4.87 5.32
C VAL A 77 -0.10 -5.85 4.17
N GLY A 78 -1.16 -6.02 3.39
CA GLY A 78 -1.22 -6.91 2.23
C GLY A 78 -1.38 -6.18 0.90
N GLN A 79 -1.79 -4.91 0.93
CA GLN A 79 -2.03 -4.11 -0.26
C GLN A 79 -1.42 -2.72 -0.06
N PHE A 80 -0.82 -2.21 -1.14
CA PHE A 80 -0.38 -0.84 -1.25
C PHE A 80 -0.37 -0.48 -2.74
N TYR A 81 -1.16 0.52 -3.14
CA TYR A 81 -1.30 0.94 -4.51
C TYR A 81 -1.83 2.38 -4.61
N PRO A 82 -1.53 3.14 -5.67
CA PRO A 82 -2.11 4.46 -5.88
C PRO A 82 -3.58 4.35 -6.28
N GLU A 83 -4.42 5.26 -5.77
CA GLU A 83 -5.86 5.34 -6.11
C GLU A 83 -6.08 5.79 -7.56
#